data_AF-A0A343TNM0-F1
#
_entry.id   AF-A0A343TNM0-F1
#
_cell.length_a   1.000
_cell.length_b   1.000
_cell.length_c   1.000
_cell.angle_alpha   90.00
_cell.angle_beta   90.00
_cell.angle_gamma   90.00
#
_symmetry.space_group_name_H-M   'P 1'
#
loop_
_entity.id
_entity.type
_entity.pdbx_description
1 polymer ?
#
loop_
_entity_poly.entity_id
_entity_poly.type
_entity_poly.pdbx_seq_one_letter_code
_entity_poly.pdbx_strand_id
1 'polypeptide(L)'
;MIPARAAWSLLAIGAAGDVITTRAGLAAGAQEANPFVETTVATAGIGELATVKLLAIAGVVLAWAWAGEIDDAPRNVIPAAIGVAWLAIAAWNAAVLAGGVT
;
A
#
# COMPACT_ATOMS: atom_id res chain seq x y z
N MET A 1 -11.39 1.20 20.11
CA MET A 1 -9.95 0.86 20.08
C MET A 1 -9.68 -0.03 18.88
N ILE A 2 -8.62 0.23 18.11
CA ILE A 2 -8.26 -0.60 16.95
C ILE A 2 -7.45 -1.81 17.45
N PRO A 3 -7.93 -3.05 17.26
CA PRO A 3 -7.15 -4.24 17.62
C PRO A 3 -5.88 -4.31 16.76
N ALA A 4 -4.74 -4.69 17.37
CA ALA A 4 -3.47 -4.81 16.65
C ALA A 4 -3.60 -5.68 15.40
N ARG A 5 -4.23 -6.86 15.53
CA ARG A 5 -4.49 -7.75 14.39
C ARG A 5 -5.22 -7.05 13.24
N ALA A 6 -6.20 -6.20 13.55
CA ALA A 6 -7.00 -5.52 12.53
C ALA A 6 -6.18 -4.45 11.81
N ALA A 7 -5.37 -3.68 12.55
CA ALA A 7 -4.49 -2.67 11.97
C ALA A 7 -3.43 -3.29 11.05
N TRP A 8 -2.80 -4.37 11.48
CA TRP A 8 -1.79 -5.09 10.70
C TRP A 8 -2.41 -5.84 9.51
N SER A 9 -3.58 -6.47 9.67
CA SER A 9 -4.32 -7.04 8.53
C SER A 9 -4.69 -5.97 7.51
N LEU A 10 -5.13 -4.80 7.95
CA LEU A 10 -5.48 -3.71 7.05
C LEU A 10 -4.27 -3.20 6.26
N LEU A 11 -3.12 -3.06 6.92
CA LEU A 11 -1.85 -2.73 6.26
C LEU A 11 -1.49 -3.78 5.20
N ALA A 12 -1.51 -5.06 5.56
CA ALA A 12 -1.14 -6.15 4.68
C ALA A 12 -2.09 -6.26 3.47
N ILE A 13 -3.39 -6.18 3.69
CA ILE A 13 -4.41 -6.23 2.64
C ILE A 13 -4.29 -5.00 1.73
N GLY A 14 -4.13 -3.79 2.30
CA GLY A 14 -3.94 -2.57 1.53
C GLY A 14 -2.70 -2.64 0.64
N ALA A 15 -1.57 -3.09 1.20
CA ALA A 15 -0.33 -3.27 0.45
C ALA A 15 -0.47 -4.27 -0.70
N ALA A 16 -1.05 -5.43 -0.43
CA ALA A 16 -1.25 -6.46 -1.44
C ALA A 16 -2.23 -6.01 -2.53
N GLY A 17 -3.34 -5.39 -2.13
CA GLY A 17 -4.33 -4.83 -3.05
C GLY A 17 -3.71 -3.81 -3.97
N ASP A 18 -2.94 -2.87 -3.43
CA ASP A 18 -2.27 -1.82 -4.20
C ASP A 18 -1.28 -2.39 -5.22
N VAL A 19 -0.43 -3.33 -4.81
CA VAL A 19 0.52 -4.00 -5.73
C VAL A 19 -0.22 -4.72 -6.85
N ILE A 20 -1.32 -5.41 -6.53
CA ILE A 20 -2.10 -6.17 -7.52
C ILE A 20 -2.80 -5.23 -8.50
N THR A 21 -3.45 -4.17 -8.01
CA THR A 21 -4.24 -3.27 -8.86
C THR A 21 -3.35 -2.34 -9.68
N THR A 22 -2.22 -1.87 -9.15
CA THR A 22 -1.22 -1.14 -9.94
C THR A 22 -0.65 -2.02 -11.06
N ARG A 23 -0.30 -3.28 -10.74
CA ARG A 23 0.18 -4.22 -11.78
C ARG A 23 -0.89 -4.43 -12.87
N ALA A 24 -2.13 -4.68 -12.47
CA ALA A 24 -3.22 -4.90 -13.41
C ALA A 24 -3.47 -3.65 -14.27
N GLY A 25 -3.43 -2.44 -13.67
CA GLY A 25 -3.55 -1.16 -14.35
C GLY A 25 -2.49 -0.99 -15.43
N LEU A 26 -1.22 -1.15 -15.06
CA LEU A 26 -0.10 -1.04 -15.99
C LEU A 26 -0.17 -2.10 -17.11
N ALA A 27 -0.56 -3.33 -16.79
CA ALA A 27 -0.74 -4.39 -17.80
C ALA A 27 -1.90 -4.10 -18.77
N ALA A 28 -2.91 -3.33 -18.32
CA ALA A 28 -4.03 -2.88 -19.14
C ALA A 28 -3.73 -1.57 -19.91
N GLY A 29 -2.52 -1.02 -19.79
CA GLY A 29 -2.09 0.21 -20.46
C GLY A 29 -2.50 1.50 -19.75
N ALA A 30 -2.89 1.44 -18.47
CA ALA A 30 -3.09 2.64 -17.67
C ALA A 30 -1.77 3.38 -17.47
N GLN A 31 -1.81 4.72 -17.57
CA GLN A 31 -0.65 5.55 -17.26
C GLN A 31 -0.55 5.76 -15.75
N GLU A 32 0.65 5.52 -15.21
CA GLU A 32 0.93 5.83 -13.82
C GLU A 32 1.20 7.33 -13.68
N ALA A 33 0.54 7.99 -12.73
CA ALA A 33 0.77 9.43 -12.50
C ALA A 33 2.20 9.75 -12.02
N ASN A 34 2.94 8.73 -11.54
CA ASN A 34 4.32 8.85 -11.13
C ASN A 34 5.26 8.25 -12.20
N PRO A 35 5.98 9.08 -12.97
CA PRO A 35 6.89 8.62 -14.04
C PRO A 35 7.99 7.69 -13.54
N PHE A 36 8.39 7.84 -12.28
CA PHE A 36 9.37 6.96 -11.66
C PHE A 36 8.81 5.54 -11.51
N VAL A 37 7.57 5.40 -11.04
CA VAL A 37 6.93 4.07 -10.88
C VAL A 37 6.67 3.42 -12.23
N GLU A 38 6.23 4.19 -13.23
CA GLU A 38 6.02 3.70 -14.60
C GLU A 38 7.31 3.10 -15.19
N THR A 39 8.41 3.87 -15.16
CA THR A 39 9.71 3.43 -15.69
C THR A 39 10.31 2.26 -14.90
N THR A 40 10.16 2.27 -13.58
CA THR A 40 10.65 1.22 -12.67
C THR A 40 9.91 -0.10 -12.93
N VAL A 41 8.58 -0.08 -13.02
CA VAL A 41 7.80 -1.30 -13.31
C VAL A 41 8.05 -1.80 -14.73
N ALA A 42 8.23 -0.91 -15.71
CA ALA A 42 8.57 -1.31 -17.08
C ALA A 42 9.95 -2.00 -17.19
N THR A 43 10.91 -1.67 -16.31
CA THR A 43 12.30 -2.13 -16.41
C THR A 43 12.65 -3.29 -15.48
N ALA A 44 12.21 -3.28 -14.21
CA ALA A 44 12.50 -4.35 -13.25
C ALA A 44 11.28 -5.17 -12.82
N GLY A 45 10.09 -4.83 -13.36
CA GLY A 45 8.86 -5.58 -13.11
C GLY A 45 8.32 -5.41 -11.70
N ILE A 46 7.38 -6.29 -11.33
CA ILE A 46 6.63 -6.19 -10.07
C ILE A 46 7.49 -6.41 -8.82
N GLY A 47 8.66 -7.04 -8.96
CA GLY A 47 9.56 -7.30 -7.85
C GLY A 47 10.03 -6.01 -7.18
N GLU A 48 10.19 -4.94 -7.95
CA GLU A 48 10.63 -3.65 -7.44
C GLU A 48 9.50 -2.92 -6.71
N LEU A 49 8.27 -2.94 -7.24
CA LEU A 49 7.10 -2.40 -6.55
C LEU A 49 6.84 -3.13 -5.21
N ALA A 50 6.94 -4.46 -5.22
CA ALA A 50 6.84 -5.26 -3.99
C ALA A 50 7.97 -4.90 -2.99
N THR A 51 9.20 -4.69 -3.48
CA THR A 51 10.33 -4.28 -2.65
C THR A 51 10.08 -2.91 -2.00
N VAL A 52 9.58 -1.93 -2.75
CA VAL A 52 9.21 -0.61 -2.20
C VAL A 52 8.15 -0.75 -1.12
N LYS A 53 7.13 -1.60 -1.31
CA LYS A 53 6.12 -1.87 -0.27
C LYS A 53 6.72 -2.52 0.96
N LEU A 54 7.61 -3.51 0.79
CA LEU A 54 8.28 -4.16 1.92
C LEU A 54 9.14 -3.18 2.71
N LEU A 55 9.87 -2.28 2.04
CA LEU A 55 10.64 -1.22 2.69
C LEU A 55 9.73 -0.24 3.44
N ALA A 56 8.60 0.14 2.86
CA ALA A 56 7.62 0.99 3.53
C ALA A 56 7.02 0.28 4.77
N ILE A 57 6.68 -1.00 4.67
CA ILE A 57 6.20 -1.81 5.81
C ILE A 57 7.28 -1.90 6.89
N ALA A 58 8.55 -2.09 6.53
CA ALA A 58 9.65 -2.07 7.48
C ALA A 58 9.73 -0.71 8.21
N GLY A 59 9.57 0.41 7.49
CA GLY A 59 9.46 1.74 8.09
C GLY A 59 8.28 1.87 9.07
N VAL A 60 7.12 1.30 8.72
CA VAL A 60 5.94 1.24 9.61
C VAL A 60 6.23 0.42 10.87
N VAL A 61 6.90 -0.73 10.74
CA VAL A 61 7.33 -1.55 11.89
C VAL A 61 8.29 -0.77 12.79
N LEU A 62 9.27 -0.08 12.20
CA LEU A 62 10.22 0.74 12.97
C LEU A 62 9.52 1.89 13.69
N ALA A 63 8.60 2.60 13.02
CA ALA A 63 7.84 3.69 13.63
C ALA A 63 6.94 3.20 14.76
N TRP A 64 6.26 2.07 14.57
CA TRP A 64 5.44 1.43 15.62
C TRP A 64 6.28 0.93 16.79
N ALA A 65 7.47 0.38 16.54
CA ALA A 65 8.39 -0.06 17.58
C ALA A 65 8.97 1.12 18.37
N TRP A 66 9.32 2.21 17.68
CA TRP A 66 9.81 3.44 18.30
C TRP A 66 8.74 4.10 19.19
N ALA A 67 7.47 3.99 18.82
CA ALA A 67 6.32 4.40 19.63
C ALA A 67 6.02 3.45 20.81
N GLY A 68 6.96 2.60 21.25
CA GLY A 68 6.75 1.54 22.23
C GLY A 68 6.32 1.99 23.63
N GLU A 69 6.52 3.26 23.99
CA GLU A 69 6.05 3.85 25.24
C GLU A 69 4.57 4.27 25.20
N ILE A 70 3.97 4.28 24.01
CA ILE A 70 2.55 4.61 23.80
C ILE A 70 1.72 3.33 23.95
N ASP A 71 0.59 3.43 24.66
CA ASP A 71 -0.37 2.34 24.79
C ASP A 71 -0.73 1.73 23.43
N ASP A 72 -0.97 0.41 23.42
CA ASP A 72 -1.20 -0.35 22.19
C ASP A 72 -2.34 0.22 21.32
N ALA A 73 -3.42 0.69 21.94
CA ALA A 73 -4.59 1.19 21.21
C ALA A 73 -4.27 2.42 20.33
N PRO A 74 -3.69 3.51 20.86
CA PRO A 74 -3.24 4.64 20.04
C PRO A 74 -2.07 4.27 19.11
N ARG A 75 -1.16 3.40 19.54
CA ARG A 75 -0.01 2.97 18.72
C ARG A 75 -0.42 2.25 17.42
N ASN A 76 -1.52 1.49 17.47
CA ASN A 76 -2.07 0.79 16.30
C ASN A 76 -2.64 1.71 15.21
N VAL A 77 -2.76 3.02 15.45
CA VAL A 77 -3.12 3.99 14.41
C VAL A 77 -2.06 4.03 13.31
N ILE A 78 -0.79 3.79 13.63
CA ILE A 78 0.32 3.84 12.66
C ILE A 78 0.09 2.84 11.50
N PRO A 79 0.02 1.52 11.74
CA PRO A 79 -0.26 0.57 10.66
C PRO A 79 -1.67 0.74 10.07
N ALA A 80 -2.66 1.12 10.87
CA ALA A 80 -4.02 1.30 10.38
C ALA A 80 -4.15 2.44 9.36
N ALA A 81 -3.56 3.61 9.63
CA ALA A 81 -3.64 4.77 8.76
C ALA A 81 -2.99 4.51 7.40
N ILE A 82 -1.82 3.86 7.39
CA ILE A 82 -1.15 3.47 6.15
C ILE A 82 -1.97 2.40 5.40
N GLY A 83 -2.54 1.43 6.11
CA GLY A 83 -3.41 0.43 5.51
C GLY A 83 -4.66 1.02 4.87
N VAL A 84 -5.33 1.99 5.52
CA VAL A 84 -6.47 2.72 4.94
C VAL A 84 -6.05 3.45 3.66
N ALA A 85 -4.93 4.17 3.69
CA ALA A 85 -4.45 4.93 2.55
C ALA A 85 -4.16 4.01 1.34
N TRP A 86 -3.47 2.88 1.56
CA TRP A 86 -3.21 1.93 0.49
C TRP A 86 -4.46 1.20 0.01
N LEU A 87 -5.40 0.89 0.90
CA LEU A 87 -6.68 0.31 0.47
C LEU A 87 -7.48 1.28 -0.41
N ALA A 88 -7.45 2.58 -0.09
CA ALA A 88 -8.09 3.62 -0.90
C ALA A 88 -7.45 3.74 -2.28
N ILE A 89 -6.12 3.72 -2.37
CA ILE A 89 -5.40 3.73 -3.66
C ILE A 89 -5.69 2.45 -4.44
N ALA A 90 -5.69 1.28 -3.79
CA ALA A 90 -6.03 0.03 -4.43
C ALA A 90 -7.44 0.06 -5.02
N ALA A 91 -8.41 0.60 -4.28
CA ALA A 91 -9.79 0.77 -4.72
C ALA A 91 -9.89 1.77 -5.89
N TRP A 92 -9.14 2.87 -5.85
CA TRP A 92 -9.04 3.82 -6.97
C TRP A 92 -8.51 3.15 -8.23
N ASN A 93 -7.39 2.43 -8.14
CA ASN A 93 -6.80 1.70 -9.26
C ASN A 93 -7.76 0.64 -9.82
N ALA A 94 -8.50 -0.05 -8.95
CA ALA A 94 -9.53 -0.99 -9.36
C ALA A 94 -10.71 -0.29 -10.09
N ALA A 95 -11.10 0.90 -9.66
CA ALA A 95 -12.16 1.68 -10.32
C ALA A 95 -11.72 2.15 -11.72
N VAL A 96 -10.47 2.62 -11.87
CA VAL A 96 -9.89 2.96 -13.17
C VAL A 96 -9.89 1.73 -14.09
N LEU A 97 -9.46 0.57 -13.59
CA LEU A 97 -9.50 -0.71 -14.32
C LEU A 97 -10.90 -1.14 -14.74
N ALA A 98 -11.91 -0.87 -13.92
CA ALA A 98 -13.30 -1.17 -14.22
C ALA A 98 -13.94 -0.20 -15.24
N GLY A 99 -13.18 0.79 -15.75
CA GLY A 99 -13.69 1.84 -16.63
C GLY A 99 -14.51 2.90 -15.91
N GLY A 100 -14.37 3.00 -14.59
CA GLY A 100 -15.23 3.81 -13.72
C GLY A 100 -14.88 5.30 -13.68
N VAL A 101 -13.64 5.69 -14.00
CA VAL A 101 -13.20 7.09 -14.02
C VAL A 101 -12.02 7.23 -14.99
N THR A 102 -12.16 8.12 -15.98
CA THR A 102 -11.06 8.66 -16.82
C THR A 102 -10.64 10.03 -16.30
#